data_AF-A0A5M8FVL7-F1
#
_entry.id   AF-A0A5M8FVL7-F1
#
_cell.length_a   1.000
_cell.length_b   1.000
_cell.length_c   1.000
_cell.angle_alpha   90.00
_cell.angle_beta   90.00
_cell.angle_gamma   90.00
#
_symmetry.space_group_name_H-M   'P 1'
#
loop_
_entity.id
_entity.type
_entity.pdbx_description
1 polymer ?
#
loop_
_entity_poly.entity_id
_entity_poly.type
_entity_poly.pdbx_seq_one_letter_code
_entity_poly.pdbx_strand_id
1 'polypeptide(L)'
;MKLSQHDLQQLDEGHLQGLLEATLRRLSVTLLADLKEGRERLQQHPGNSSRPPSCRAKRKSGKQPRVPGTVYTGFQSIDLRRGDPSVPGLQLEVVDHRYLEVTCGCGHSTRAQPAQGAVEETLEGLALGEWRLVGPGLAGFIVV
;
A
#
# COMPACT_ATOMS: atom_id res chain seq x y z
N MET A 1 2.06 -12.84 -3.97
CA MET A 1 0.78 -13.56 -4.07
C MET A 1 1.01 -15.03 -3.77
N LYS A 2 0.15 -15.61 -2.93
CA LYS A 2 0.24 -16.98 -2.41
C LYS A 2 -0.63 -17.96 -3.20
N LEU A 3 -1.71 -17.50 -3.82
CA LEU A 3 -2.53 -18.26 -4.74
C LEU A 3 -2.00 -18.09 -6.17
N SER A 4 -1.91 -19.20 -6.90
CA SER A 4 -1.54 -19.19 -8.30
C SER A 4 -2.75 -18.85 -9.19
N GLN A 5 -2.48 -18.49 -10.45
CA GLN A 5 -3.54 -18.26 -11.43
C GLN A 5 -4.40 -19.51 -11.66
N HIS A 6 -3.80 -20.69 -11.56
CA HIS A 6 -4.53 -21.95 -11.66
C HIS A 6 -5.48 -22.14 -10.47
N ASP A 7 -5.02 -21.86 -9.24
CA ASP A 7 -5.86 -21.96 -8.05
C ASP A 7 -7.06 -21.01 -8.12
N LEU A 8 -6.85 -19.79 -8.60
CA LEU A 8 -7.93 -18.81 -8.79
C LEU A 8 -8.97 -19.24 -9.82
N GLN A 9 -8.56 -19.95 -10.88
CA GLN A 9 -9.48 -20.47 -11.90
C GLN A 9 -10.29 -21.66 -11.41
N GLN A 10 -9.82 -22.40 -10.40
CA GLN A 10 -10.52 -23.53 -9.78
C GLN A 10 -11.47 -23.10 -8.66
N LEU A 11 -11.41 -21.84 -8.22
CA LEU A 11 -12.34 -21.29 -7.22
C LEU A 11 -13.68 -20.95 -7.88
N ASP A 12 -14.61 -21.91 -7.83
CA ASP A 12 -16.01 -21.71 -8.20
C ASP A 12 -16.95 -21.82 -6.98
N GLU A 13 -18.22 -21.47 -7.18
CA GLU A 13 -19.23 -21.47 -6.12
C GLU A 13 -19.45 -22.87 -5.52
N GLY A 14 -19.40 -23.92 -6.35
CA GLY A 14 -19.55 -25.31 -5.89
C GLY A 14 -18.37 -25.79 -5.04
N HIS A 15 -17.16 -25.39 -5.42
CA HIS A 15 -15.94 -25.64 -4.67
C HIS A 15 -15.96 -24.94 -3.32
N LEU A 16 -16.44 -23.68 -3.27
CA LEU A 16 -16.55 -22.92 -2.02
C LEU A 16 -17.60 -23.51 -1.06
N GLN A 17 -18.73 -23.99 -1.58
CA GLN A 17 -19.80 -24.61 -0.78
C GLN A 17 -19.41 -25.97 -0.21
N GLY A 18 -18.49 -26.70 -0.85
CA GLY A 18 -17.99 -27.99 -0.38
C GLY A 18 -16.90 -27.92 0.70
N LEU A 19 -16.40 -26.72 1.03
CA LEU A 19 -15.31 -26.54 1.98
C LEU A 19 -15.79 -26.50 3.43
N LEU A 20 -15.01 -27.14 4.31
CA LEU A 20 -15.14 -26.98 5.75
C LEU A 20 -14.91 -25.51 6.14
N GLU A 21 -15.70 -25.01 7.09
CA GLU A 21 -15.69 -23.60 7.53
C GLU A 21 -14.30 -23.11 7.97
N ALA A 22 -13.54 -23.96 8.66
CA ALA A 22 -12.16 -23.65 9.05
C ALA A 22 -11.23 -23.47 7.84
N THR A 23 -11.43 -24.23 6.78
CA THR A 23 -10.65 -24.13 5.54
C THR A 23 -11.07 -22.92 4.72
N LEU A 24 -12.38 -22.65 4.63
CA LEU A 24 -12.92 -21.46 4.00
C LEU A 24 -12.35 -20.19 4.64
N ARG A 25 -12.31 -20.12 5.97
CA ARG A 25 -11.75 -18.97 6.68
C ARG A 25 -10.26 -18.75 6.38
N ARG A 26 -9.45 -19.81 6.30
CA ARG A 26 -8.02 -19.70 5.91
C ARG A 26 -7.86 -19.23 4.47
N LEU A 27 -8.70 -19.74 3.57
CA LEU A 27 -8.72 -19.32 2.16
C LEU A 27 -9.09 -17.84 2.05
N SER A 28 -10.12 -17.37 2.76
CA SER A 28 -10.53 -15.95 2.76
C SER A 28 -9.42 -15.03 3.25
N VAL A 29 -8.68 -15.41 4.30
CA VAL A 29 -7.52 -14.64 4.80
C VAL A 29 -6.41 -14.57 3.76
N THR A 30 -6.16 -15.66 3.04
CA THR A 30 -5.15 -15.74 1.99
C THR A 30 -5.54 -14.89 0.78
N LEU A 31 -6.80 -14.99 0.34
CA LEU A 31 -7.38 -14.15 -0.72
C LEU A 31 -7.30 -12.66 -0.36
N LEU A 32 -7.62 -12.29 0.87
CA LEU A 32 -7.53 -10.90 1.33
C LEU A 32 -6.08 -10.37 1.26
N ALA A 33 -5.10 -11.19 1.65
CA ALA A 33 -3.69 -10.81 1.57
C ALA A 33 -3.24 -10.64 0.11
N ASP A 34 -3.62 -11.55 -0.77
CA ASP A 34 -3.27 -11.50 -2.19
C ASP A 34 -3.95 -10.34 -2.93
N LEU A 35 -5.20 -10.03 -2.59
CA LEU A 35 -5.91 -8.88 -3.12
C LEU A 35 -5.28 -7.56 -2.67
N LYS A 36 -4.84 -7.46 -1.41
CA LYS A 36 -4.10 -6.29 -0.91
C LYS A 36 -2.79 -6.11 -1.68
N GLU A 37 -2.00 -7.17 -1.81
CA GLU A 37 -0.73 -7.14 -2.56
C GLU A 37 -0.94 -6.82 -4.05
N GLY A 38 -1.97 -7.41 -4.68
CA GLY A 38 -2.33 -7.14 -6.06
C GLY A 38 -2.75 -5.69 -6.28
N ARG A 39 -3.56 -5.15 -5.36
CA ARG A 39 -3.96 -3.74 -5.38
C ARG A 39 -2.77 -2.80 -5.18
N GLU A 40 -1.88 -3.10 -4.24
CA GLU A 40 -0.65 -2.33 -4.04
C GLU A 40 0.23 -2.35 -5.29
N ARG A 41 0.36 -3.50 -5.96
CA ARG A 41 1.09 -3.62 -7.24
C ARG A 41 0.44 -2.82 -8.37
N LEU A 42 -0.89 -2.82 -8.48
CA LEU A 42 -1.60 -2.00 -9.47
C LEU A 42 -1.50 -0.51 -9.16
N GLN A 43 -1.45 -0.17 -7.87
CA GLN A 43 -1.19 1.19 -7.43
C GLN A 43 0.26 1.61 -7.69
N GLN A 44 1.22 0.70 -7.89
CA GLN A 44 2.58 1.07 -8.29
C GLN A 44 2.63 1.61 -9.73
N HIS A 45 2.71 2.93 -9.86
CA HIS A 45 2.99 3.62 -11.12
C HIS A 45 4.35 4.33 -11.05
N PRO A 46 4.95 4.73 -12.18
CA PRO A 46 6.24 5.43 -12.19
C PRO A 46 6.26 6.74 -11.37
N GLY A 47 5.07 7.26 -11.03
CA GLY A 47 4.89 8.46 -10.21
C GLY A 47 4.81 8.22 -8.70
N ASN A 48 4.67 6.98 -8.22
CA ASN A 48 4.74 6.64 -6.79
C ASN A 48 5.79 5.55 -6.47
N SER A 49 6.50 5.09 -7.49
CA SER A 49 7.71 4.28 -7.35
C SER A 49 8.89 5.19 -6.99
N SER A 50 9.63 4.87 -5.93
CA SER A 50 10.91 5.51 -5.60
C SER A 50 12.03 5.21 -6.62
N ARG A 51 11.68 4.65 -7.79
CA ARG A 51 12.60 4.26 -8.86
C ARG A 51 12.38 5.15 -10.09
N PRO A 52 13.41 5.87 -10.57
CA PRO A 52 13.33 6.75 -11.73
C PRO A 52 12.73 6.08 -12.98
N PRO A 53 11.79 6.72 -13.70
CA PRO A 53 11.26 6.20 -14.96
C PRO A 53 12.26 6.22 -16.12
N SER A 54 13.39 6.91 -16.00
CA SER A 54 14.32 7.14 -17.11
C SER A 54 15.80 6.97 -16.71
N CYS A 55 16.18 5.74 -16.38
CA CYS A 55 17.54 5.26 -16.63
C CYS A 55 17.47 4.01 -17.52
N ARG A 56 16.93 4.18 -18.73
CA ARG A 56 17.00 3.21 -19.83
C ARG A 56 18.34 3.26 -20.58
N ALA A 57 19.35 3.92 -20.01
CA ALA A 57 20.71 3.90 -20.52
C ALA A 57 21.42 2.63 -20.03
N LYS A 58 21.27 1.56 -20.82
CA LYS A 58 22.02 0.29 -20.80
C LYS A 58 22.09 -0.41 -19.44
N ARG A 59 21.32 -1.50 -19.30
CA ARG A 59 21.46 -2.51 -18.23
C ARG A 59 22.89 -3.08 -18.26
N LYS A 60 23.84 -2.43 -17.60
CA LYS A 60 25.00 -3.13 -17.05
C LYS A 60 24.59 -3.63 -15.68
N SER A 61 24.73 -4.93 -15.48
CA SER A 61 24.50 -5.66 -14.23
C SER A 61 25.49 -5.20 -13.16
N GLY A 62 25.33 -3.97 -12.68
CA GLY A 62 26.10 -3.40 -11.59
C GLY A 62 25.15 -2.80 -10.59
N LYS A 63 25.31 -3.15 -9.30
CA LYS A 63 24.66 -2.45 -8.19
C LYS A 63 24.99 -0.96 -8.32
N GLN A 64 24.03 -0.17 -8.80
CA GLN A 64 24.18 1.27 -8.84
C GLN A 64 24.24 1.77 -7.39
N PRO A 65 25.18 2.66 -7.03
CA PRO A 65 25.25 3.19 -5.67
C PRO A 65 23.92 3.87 -5.34
N ARG A 66 23.34 3.55 -4.18
CA ARG A 66 22.19 4.28 -3.64
C ARG A 66 22.64 5.73 -3.43
N VAL A 67 22.20 6.63 -4.30
CA VAL A 67 22.30 8.05 -4.04
C VAL A 67 21.33 8.35 -2.90
N PRO A 68 21.78 8.94 -1.78
CA PRO A 68 20.88 9.29 -0.69
C PRO A 68 19.85 10.31 -1.20
N GLY A 69 18.57 10.01 -1.00
CA GLY A 69 17.48 10.90 -1.36
C GLY A 69 17.28 11.98 -0.29
N THR A 70 16.85 13.17 -0.72
CA THR A 70 16.49 14.27 0.18
C THR A 70 15.00 14.20 0.48
N VAL A 71 14.62 14.29 1.75
CA VAL A 71 13.21 14.42 2.12
C VAL A 71 12.71 15.77 1.62
N TYR A 72 11.71 15.75 0.74
CA TYR A 72 11.11 16.98 0.21
C TYR A 72 9.72 17.24 0.81
N THR A 73 9.04 16.20 1.29
CA THR A 73 7.76 16.32 2.00
C THR A 73 7.47 15.07 2.82
N GLY A 74 6.45 15.13 3.68
CA GLY A 74 6.01 14.00 4.50
C GLY A 74 4.81 14.35 5.36
N PHE A 75 4.16 13.32 5.92
CA PHE A 75 3.05 13.47 6.85
C PHE A 75 3.07 12.39 7.91
N GLN A 76 2.33 12.62 8.98
CA GLN A 76 2.14 11.63 10.03
C GLN A 76 0.73 11.04 9.93
N SER A 77 0.63 9.73 10.15
CA SER A 77 -0.65 9.05 10.35
C SER A 77 -0.73 8.51 11.76
N ILE A 78 -1.83 8.79 12.44
CA ILE A 78 -2.16 8.33 13.79
C ILE A 78 -3.25 7.27 13.65
N ASP A 79 -3.00 6.09 14.22
CA ASP A 79 -3.96 4.98 14.17
C ASP A 79 -4.08 4.29 15.54
N LEU A 80 -5.14 3.48 15.68
CA LEU A 80 -5.36 2.61 16.83
C LEU A 80 -5.00 1.16 16.48
N ARG A 81 -4.19 0.53 17.32
CA ARG A 81 -3.89 -0.89 17.26
C ARG A 81 -4.42 -1.60 18.49
N ARG A 82 -4.94 -2.81 18.29
CA ARG A 82 -5.32 -3.68 19.41
C ARG A 82 -4.05 -4.31 19.98
N GLY A 83 -3.85 -4.13 21.28
CA GLY A 83 -2.77 -4.77 22.02
C GLY A 83 -2.92 -6.30 22.03
N ASP A 84 -1.81 -6.99 22.26
CA ASP A 84 -1.75 -8.44 22.40
C ASP A 84 -2.09 -8.88 23.83
N PRO A 85 -2.22 -10.19 24.13
CA PRO A 85 -2.55 -10.66 25.47
C PRO A 85 -1.54 -10.29 26.57
N SER A 86 -0.28 -10.01 26.21
CA SER A 86 0.76 -9.57 27.15
C SER A 86 0.71 -8.06 27.41
N VAL A 87 0.14 -7.29 26.49
CA VAL A 87 -0.12 -5.85 26.64
C VAL A 87 -1.55 -5.53 26.18
N PRO A 88 -2.56 -5.91 26.98
CA PRO A 88 -3.96 -5.75 26.58
C PRO A 88 -4.36 -4.27 26.52
N GLY A 89 -5.28 -3.94 25.61
CA GLY A 89 -5.85 -2.60 25.47
C GLY A 89 -5.79 -2.04 24.05
N LEU A 90 -6.12 -0.75 23.90
CA LEU A 90 -5.91 0.00 22.66
C LEU A 90 -4.57 0.74 22.76
N GLN A 91 -3.79 0.67 21.70
CA GLN A 91 -2.51 1.36 21.57
C GLN A 91 -2.61 2.39 20.45
N LEU A 92 -1.97 3.54 20.67
CA LEU A 92 -1.83 4.57 19.65
C LEU A 92 -0.54 4.30 18.87
N GLU A 93 -0.63 4.23 17.55
CA GLU A 93 0.52 4.14 16.65
C GLU A 93 0.62 5.43 15.84
N VAL A 94 1.81 6.03 15.80
CA VAL A 94 2.11 7.18 14.94
C VAL A 94 3.16 6.76 13.93
N VAL A 95 2.82 6.82 12.65
CA VAL A 95 3.72 6.50 11.54
C VAL A 95 4.09 7.79 10.82
N ASP A 96 5.39 8.02 10.65
CA ASP A 96 5.94 9.13 9.89
C ASP A 96 6.24 8.69 8.44
N HIS A 97 5.47 9.20 7.49
CA HIS A 97 5.60 8.92 6.06
C HIS A 97 6.44 10.00 5.40
N ARG A 98 7.60 9.62 4.87
CA ARG A 98 8.55 10.55 4.24
C ARG A 98 8.68 10.27 2.76
N TYR A 99 8.57 11.33 1.97
CA TYR A 99 8.75 11.30 0.53
C TYR A 99 10.11 11.87 0.17
N LEU A 100 10.83 11.09 -0.64
CA LEU A 100 12.20 11.41 -1.04
C LEU A 100 12.23 11.86 -2.51
N GLU A 101 13.10 12.82 -2.78
CA GLU A 101 13.56 13.16 -4.11
C GLU A 101 15.00 12.66 -4.30
N VAL A 102 15.27 12.06 -5.45
CA VAL A 102 16.61 11.56 -5.80
C VAL A 102 17.02 12.17 -7.13
N THR A 103 18.18 12.82 -7.16
CA THR A 103 18.79 13.35 -8.39
C THR A 103 19.94 12.45 -8.83
N CYS A 104 19.91 11.97 -10.08
CA CYS A 104 21.03 11.20 -10.64
C CYS A 104 22.24 12.12 -10.92
N GLY A 105 23.44 11.53 -11.04
CA GLY A 105 24.62 12.24 -11.57
C GLY A 105 24.46 12.77 -13.00
N CYS A 106 23.39 12.37 -13.69
CA CYS A 106 22.96 12.88 -15.00
C CYS A 106 22.03 14.10 -14.94
N GLY A 107 21.68 14.61 -13.76
CA GLY A 107 20.84 15.80 -13.57
C GLY A 107 19.33 15.57 -13.54
N HIS A 108 18.84 14.35 -13.81
CA HIS A 108 17.40 14.03 -13.66
C HIS A 108 17.02 13.82 -12.20
N SER A 109 15.93 14.47 -11.77
CA SER A 109 15.29 14.26 -10.47
C SER A 109 14.10 13.32 -10.59
N THR A 110 13.97 12.38 -9.66
CA THR A 110 12.81 11.51 -9.50
C THR A 110 12.22 11.71 -8.13
N ARG A 111 10.89 11.82 -8.10
CA ARG A 111 10.11 12.07 -6.90
C ARG A 111 8.88 11.18 -6.88
N ALA A 112 8.72 10.38 -5.82
CA ALA A 112 7.46 9.70 -5.56
C ALA A 112 6.42 10.75 -5.17
N GLN A 113 5.19 10.67 -5.68
CA GLN A 113 4.09 11.54 -5.34
C GLN A 113 3.10 10.79 -4.43
N PRO A 114 2.46 11.50 -3.48
CA PRO A 114 1.35 10.94 -2.71
C PRO A 114 0.22 10.47 -3.62
N ALA A 115 -0.39 9.35 -3.27
CA ALA A 115 -1.53 8.82 -4.02
C ALA A 115 -2.74 9.78 -3.95
N GLN A 116 -3.50 9.79 -5.05
CA GLN A 116 -4.78 10.48 -5.16
C GLN A 116 -5.83 9.49 -5.63
N GLY A 117 -7.07 9.65 -5.16
CA GLY A 117 -8.20 8.83 -5.56
C GLY A 117 -9.28 9.65 -6.25
N ALA A 118 -10.07 8.98 -7.08
CA ALA A 118 -11.29 9.55 -7.64
C ALA A 118 -12.32 9.75 -6.51
N VAL A 119 -13.05 10.85 -6.60
CA VAL A 119 -14.15 11.20 -5.71
C VAL A 119 -15.43 11.22 -6.54
N GLU A 120 -16.53 10.71 -6.00
CA GLU A 120 -17.83 10.75 -6.67
C GLU A 120 -18.27 12.20 -6.91
N GLU A 121 -19.00 12.45 -8.00
CA GLU A 121 -19.47 13.80 -8.36
C GLU A 121 -20.31 14.46 -7.27
N THR A 122 -20.98 13.67 -6.44
CA THR A 122 -21.79 14.12 -5.30
C THR A 122 -20.97 14.75 -4.17
N LEU A 123 -19.65 14.57 -4.18
CA LEU A 123 -18.70 15.08 -3.20
C LEU A 123 -17.79 16.16 -3.82
N GLU A 124 -18.34 16.96 -4.72
CA GLU A 124 -17.64 18.03 -5.42
C GLU A 124 -16.94 18.99 -4.43
N GLY A 125 -15.66 19.27 -4.69
CA GLY A 125 -14.81 20.08 -3.80
C GLY A 125 -14.01 19.27 -2.76
N LEU A 126 -14.29 17.97 -2.61
CA LEU A 126 -13.47 17.08 -1.78
C LEU A 126 -12.40 16.40 -2.64
N ALA A 127 -11.15 16.46 -2.19
CA ALA A 127 -10.03 15.73 -2.79
C ALA A 127 -9.67 14.53 -1.91
N LEU A 128 -9.67 13.33 -2.49
CA LEU A 128 -9.16 12.14 -1.81
C LEU A 128 -7.65 12.04 -2.04
N GLY A 129 -6.88 12.34 -1.01
CA GLY A 129 -5.42 12.22 -1.02
C GLY A 129 -4.92 11.22 0.03
N GLU A 130 -3.70 10.74 -0.16
CA GLU A 130 -3.00 9.91 0.83
C GLU A 130 -2.70 10.66 2.14
N TRP A 131 -2.74 12.00 2.09
CA TRP A 131 -2.59 12.92 3.23
C TRP A 131 -3.72 12.76 4.24
N ARG A 132 -3.65 11.71 5.06
CA ARG A 132 -4.59 11.47 6.15
C ARG A 132 -3.84 11.44 7.47
N LEU A 133 -4.26 12.31 8.39
CA LEU A 133 -3.79 12.24 9.78
C LEU A 133 -4.38 11.01 10.49
N VAL A 134 -5.59 10.60 10.11
CA VAL A 134 -6.32 9.52 10.77
C VAL A 134 -6.19 8.22 9.96
N GLY A 135 -5.67 7.18 10.62
CA GLY A 135 -5.59 5.82 10.10
C GLY A 135 -6.94 5.09 10.12
N PRO A 136 -7.07 3.95 9.42
CA PRO A 136 -8.32 3.22 9.28
C PRO A 136 -8.90 2.70 10.61
N GLY A 137 -8.06 2.29 11.57
CA GLY A 137 -8.51 1.86 12.89
C GLY A 137 -9.15 2.99 13.67
N LEU A 138 -8.49 4.15 13.75
CA LEU A 138 -9.00 5.35 14.40
C LEU A 138 -10.24 5.91 13.68
N ALA A 139 -10.27 5.90 12.35
CA ALA A 139 -11.43 6.32 11.57
C ALA A 139 -12.68 5.51 11.93
N GLY A 140 -12.55 4.19 12.09
CA GLY A 140 -13.65 3.31 12.49
C GLY A 140 -14.20 3.56 13.90
N PHE A 141 -13.44 4.27 14.76
CA PHE A 141 -13.90 4.68 16.09
C PHE A 141 -14.56 6.06 16.11
N ILE A 142 -14.24 6.94 15.15
CA ILE A 142 -14.77 8.31 15.09
C ILE A 142 -16.17 8.34 14.46
N VAL A 143 -16.47 7.40 13.55
CA VAL A 143 -17.80 7.28 12.96
C VAL A 143 -18.70 6.50 13.95
N VAL A 144 -19.45 7.25 14.75
CA VAL A 144 -20.47 6.76 15.69
C VAL A 144 -21.84 6.88 15.07
#